data_AF-A0A534N9G5-F1
#
_entry.id   AF-A0A534N9G5-F1
#
_cell.length_a   1.000
_cell.length_b   1.000
_cell.length_c   1.000
_cell.angle_alpha   90.00
_cell.angle_beta   90.00
_cell.angle_gamma   90.00
#
_symmetry.space_group_name_H-M   'P 1'
#
loop_
_entity.id
_entity.type
_entity.pdbx_description
1 polymer ?
#
loop_
_entity_poly.entity_id
_entity_poly.type
_entity_poly.pdbx_seq_one_letter_code
_entity_poly.pdbx_strand_id
1 'polypeptide(L)'
;MRARLATLQASLTPDHPDVESMKREVESTGVRLQNARVRAAANDLELRRMNEAMARGRNRITDLLKRQAEIDKLIAAAPLVAADLAELTRDTDMVKAKVTQLISKKAEAEITADLEQKSGPSAFRVLESAQPPALPSSPNRQQALMLALLGALVLAIAVSMGQELSDRSIRSESEVGTALALPVLACVPELNGSGTVALLPMQQQAEA
;
A
#
# COMPACT_ATOMS: atom_id res chain seq x y z
N MET A 1 -110.12 -36.25 0.23
CA MET A 1 -110.84 -36.14 1.52
C MET A 1 -111.70 -34.88 1.61
N ARG A 2 -111.16 -33.67 1.43
CA ARG A 2 -111.97 -32.41 1.40
C ARG A 2 -113.07 -32.41 0.32
N ALA A 3 -112.77 -32.90 -0.88
CA ALA A 3 -113.76 -33.04 -1.95
C ALA A 3 -114.88 -34.06 -1.63
N ARG A 4 -114.59 -35.10 -0.81
CA ARG A 4 -115.58 -36.09 -0.36
C ARG A 4 -116.50 -35.54 0.73
N LEU A 5 -115.97 -34.71 1.63
CA LEU A 5 -116.78 -33.94 2.59
C LEU A 5 -117.75 -32.98 1.89
N ALA A 6 -117.27 -32.26 0.86
CA ALA A 6 -118.09 -31.32 0.09
C ALA A 6 -119.26 -32.02 -0.62
N THR A 7 -119.04 -33.22 -1.16
CA THR A 7 -120.12 -34.03 -1.76
C THR A 7 -121.08 -34.61 -0.71
N LEU A 8 -120.60 -35.03 0.46
CA LEU A 8 -121.43 -35.55 1.55
C LEU A 8 -122.29 -34.45 2.20
N GLN A 9 -121.76 -33.23 2.32
CA GLN A 9 -122.50 -32.05 2.83
C GLN A 9 -123.56 -31.53 1.85
N ALA A 10 -123.44 -31.84 0.55
CA ALA A 10 -124.42 -31.45 -0.46
C ALA A 10 -125.64 -32.41 -0.51
N SER A 11 -125.50 -33.63 0.00
CA SER A 11 -126.55 -34.68 -0.02
C SER A 11 -127.14 -35.01 1.35
N LEU A 12 -126.52 -34.61 2.47
CA LEU A 12 -126.94 -34.96 3.84
C LEU A 12 -127.06 -33.71 4.72
N THR A 13 -128.03 -33.73 5.65
CA THR A 13 -128.26 -32.68 6.65
C THR A 13 -127.01 -32.46 7.52
N PRO A 14 -126.69 -31.22 7.95
CA PRO A 14 -125.44 -30.91 8.67
C PRO A 14 -125.13 -31.76 9.91
N ASP A 15 -126.14 -32.34 10.55
CA ASP A 15 -126.06 -33.11 11.80
C ASP A 15 -125.95 -34.64 11.61
N HIS A 16 -125.70 -35.13 10.38
CA HIS A 16 -125.58 -36.58 10.13
C HIS A 16 -124.25 -37.15 10.67
N PRO A 17 -124.24 -38.31 11.38
CA PRO A 17 -123.06 -38.86 12.06
C PRO A 17 -121.86 -39.15 11.13
N ASP A 18 -122.11 -39.47 9.86
CA ASP A 18 -121.07 -39.71 8.86
C ASP A 18 -120.36 -38.43 8.39
N VAL A 19 -121.06 -37.28 8.43
CA VAL A 19 -120.46 -35.97 8.11
C VAL A 19 -119.60 -35.50 9.27
N GLU A 20 -120.03 -35.73 10.52
CA GLU A 20 -119.25 -35.40 11.70
C GLU A 20 -117.97 -36.25 11.81
N SER A 21 -118.05 -37.56 11.61
CA SER A 21 -116.89 -38.46 11.69
C SER A 21 -115.83 -38.08 10.66
N MET A 22 -116.24 -37.82 9.42
CA MET A 22 -115.35 -37.37 8.36
C MET A 22 -114.81 -35.95 8.60
N LYS A 23 -115.58 -35.05 9.21
CA LYS A 23 -115.12 -33.71 9.63
C LYS A 23 -114.03 -33.83 10.71
N ARG A 24 -114.22 -34.67 11.72
CA ARG A 24 -113.21 -34.98 12.76
C ARG A 24 -111.97 -35.64 12.18
N GLU A 25 -112.12 -36.49 11.17
CA GLU A 25 -110.98 -37.12 10.48
C GLU A 25 -110.18 -36.10 9.64
N VAL A 26 -110.85 -35.18 8.95
CA VAL A 26 -110.16 -34.10 8.20
C VAL A 26 -109.52 -33.08 9.14
N GLU A 27 -110.14 -32.77 10.27
CA GLU A 27 -109.58 -31.89 11.29
C GLU A 27 -108.35 -32.51 11.97
N SER A 28 -108.44 -33.76 12.44
CA SER A 28 -107.30 -34.48 13.02
C SER A 28 -106.16 -34.70 12.02
N THR A 29 -106.48 -34.95 10.74
CA THR A 29 -105.47 -35.04 9.67
C THR A 29 -104.86 -33.67 9.35
N GLY A 30 -105.65 -32.59 9.40
CA GLY A 30 -105.17 -31.22 9.29
C GLY A 30 -104.18 -30.86 10.40
N VAL A 31 -104.51 -31.20 11.65
CA VAL A 31 -103.64 -30.99 12.82
C VAL A 31 -102.35 -31.83 12.71
N ARG A 32 -102.43 -33.11 12.28
CA ARG A 32 -101.24 -33.95 12.04
C ARG A 32 -100.33 -33.37 10.96
N LEU A 33 -100.90 -32.90 9.84
CA LEU A 33 -100.13 -32.26 8.77
C LEU A 33 -99.50 -30.94 9.22
N GLN A 34 -100.22 -30.13 10.00
CA GLN A 34 -99.70 -28.88 10.56
C GLN A 34 -98.54 -29.17 11.53
N ASN A 35 -98.68 -30.14 12.44
CA ASN A 35 -97.62 -30.56 13.34
C ASN A 35 -96.41 -31.13 12.59
N ALA A 36 -96.63 -31.93 11.54
CA ALA A 36 -95.56 -32.44 10.68
C ALA A 36 -94.84 -31.30 9.93
N ARG A 37 -95.56 -30.28 9.44
CA ARG A 37 -94.99 -29.10 8.79
C ARG A 37 -94.18 -28.24 9.77
N VAL A 38 -94.67 -28.02 10.99
CA VAL A 38 -93.93 -27.28 12.03
C VAL A 38 -92.64 -28.00 12.40
N ARG A 39 -92.69 -29.33 12.57
CA ARG A 39 -91.49 -30.14 12.82
C ARG A 39 -90.51 -30.11 11.65
N ALA A 40 -91.00 -30.21 10.41
CA ALA A 40 -90.16 -30.13 9.21
C ALA A 40 -89.49 -28.74 9.08
N ALA A 41 -90.23 -27.66 9.38
CA ALA A 41 -89.69 -26.30 9.37
C ALA A 41 -88.66 -26.07 10.49
N ALA A 42 -88.89 -26.64 11.69
CA ALA A 42 -87.93 -26.60 12.79
C ALA A 42 -86.63 -27.34 12.42
N ASN A 43 -86.74 -28.52 11.81
CA ASN A 43 -85.60 -29.30 11.35
C ASN A 43 -84.82 -28.60 10.22
N ASP A 44 -85.50 -27.94 9.28
CA ASP A 44 -84.83 -27.15 8.21
C ASP A 44 -84.03 -25.99 8.80
N LEU A 45 -84.60 -25.28 9.78
CA LEU A 45 -83.91 -24.20 10.48
C LEU A 45 -82.68 -24.71 11.25
N GLU A 46 -82.77 -25.87 11.89
CA GLU A 46 -81.65 -26.50 12.58
C GLU A 46 -80.53 -26.91 11.62
N LEU A 47 -80.87 -27.53 10.48
CA LEU A 47 -79.91 -27.87 9.42
C LEU A 47 -79.18 -26.64 8.88
N ARG A 48 -79.91 -25.53 8.65
CA ARG A 48 -79.30 -24.26 8.21
C ARG A 48 -78.31 -23.73 9.24
N ARG A 49 -78.69 -23.69 10.52
CA ARG A 49 -77.80 -23.26 11.62
C ARG A 49 -76.55 -24.12 11.71
N MET A 50 -76.69 -25.43 11.55
CA MET A 50 -75.56 -26.36 11.56
C MET A 50 -74.64 -26.16 10.36
N ASN A 51 -75.21 -25.99 9.16
CA ASN A 51 -74.43 -25.71 7.95
C ASN A 51 -73.68 -24.37 8.04
N GLU A 52 -74.31 -23.34 8.59
CA GLU A 52 -73.65 -22.06 8.85
C GLU A 52 -72.54 -22.20 9.88
N ALA A 53 -72.74 -22.98 10.96
CA ALA A 53 -71.71 -23.26 11.95
C ALA A 53 -70.51 -24.01 11.35
N MET A 54 -70.79 -25.02 10.51
CA MET A 54 -69.78 -25.76 9.75
C MET A 54 -69.01 -24.83 8.80
N ALA A 55 -69.70 -23.96 8.06
CA ALA A 55 -69.06 -22.99 7.17
C ALA A 55 -68.15 -22.01 7.94
N ARG A 56 -68.63 -21.48 9.07
CA ARG A 56 -67.81 -20.64 9.97
C ARG A 56 -66.59 -21.38 10.48
N GLY A 57 -66.76 -22.62 10.92
CA GLY A 57 -65.66 -23.49 11.39
C GLY A 57 -64.62 -23.72 10.30
N ARG A 58 -65.06 -24.05 9.09
CA ARG A 58 -64.18 -24.26 7.93
C ARG A 58 -63.40 -23.00 7.56
N ASN A 59 -64.06 -21.85 7.53
CA ASN A 59 -63.40 -20.56 7.29
C ASN A 59 -62.35 -20.28 8.37
N ARG A 60 -62.64 -20.57 9.64
CA ARG A 60 -61.69 -20.38 10.73
C ARG A 60 -60.48 -21.30 10.62
N ILE A 61 -60.68 -22.56 10.25
CA ILE A 61 -59.58 -23.49 9.95
C ILE A 61 -58.72 -22.95 8.81
N THR A 62 -59.33 -22.46 7.72
CA THR A 62 -58.54 -21.90 6.62
C THR A 62 -57.77 -20.64 7.00
N ASP A 63 -58.32 -19.78 7.86
CA ASP A 63 -57.63 -18.59 8.36
C ASP A 63 -56.44 -18.99 9.26
N LEU A 64 -56.64 -19.97 10.15
CA LEU A 64 -55.59 -20.49 11.02
C LEU A 64 -54.46 -21.14 10.22
N LEU A 65 -54.77 -21.91 9.18
CA LEU A 65 -53.76 -22.49 8.30
C LEU A 65 -52.96 -21.43 7.53
N LYS A 66 -53.62 -20.35 7.09
CA LYS A 66 -52.93 -19.21 6.47
C LYS A 66 -51.98 -18.53 7.45
N ARG A 67 -52.44 -18.24 8.67
CA ARG A 67 -51.59 -17.65 9.73
C ARG A 67 -50.42 -18.55 10.08
N GLN A 68 -50.64 -19.85 10.16
CA GLN A 68 -49.57 -20.83 10.41
C GLN A 68 -48.52 -20.76 9.29
N ALA A 69 -48.95 -20.79 8.02
CA ALA A 69 -48.03 -20.68 6.90
C ALA A 69 -47.25 -19.35 6.86
N GLU A 70 -47.85 -18.24 7.31
CA GLU A 70 -47.15 -16.96 7.45
C GLU A 70 -46.09 -17.00 8.57
N ILE A 71 -46.44 -17.57 9.73
CA ILE A 71 -45.50 -17.73 10.84
C ILE A 71 -44.35 -18.66 10.45
N ASP A 72 -44.64 -19.78 9.79
CA ASP A 72 -43.62 -20.74 9.33
C ASP A 72 -42.64 -20.08 8.36
N LYS A 73 -43.12 -19.19 7.47
CA LYS A 73 -42.25 -18.40 6.59
C LYS A 73 -41.35 -17.44 7.38
N LEU A 74 -41.87 -16.78 8.41
CA LEU A 74 -41.08 -15.89 9.26
C LEU A 74 -40.01 -16.67 10.04
N ILE A 75 -40.37 -17.83 10.58
CA ILE A 75 -39.42 -18.72 11.28
C ILE A 75 -38.35 -19.22 10.32
N ALA A 76 -38.71 -19.60 9.09
CA ALA A 76 -37.75 -20.03 8.08
C ALA A 76 -36.80 -18.91 7.63
N ALA A 77 -37.25 -17.65 7.65
CA ALA A 77 -36.43 -16.48 7.33
C ALA A 77 -35.54 -16.00 8.50
N ALA A 78 -35.95 -16.26 9.75
CA ALA A 78 -35.22 -15.85 10.95
C ALA A 78 -33.73 -16.24 10.99
N PRO A 79 -33.30 -17.48 10.62
CA PRO A 79 -31.88 -17.84 10.65
C PRO A 79 -31.03 -17.06 9.65
N LEU A 80 -31.59 -16.69 8.48
CA LEU A 80 -30.87 -15.87 7.50
C LEU A 80 -30.61 -14.47 8.06
N VAL A 81 -31.65 -13.84 8.61
CA VAL A 81 -31.53 -12.51 9.24
C VAL A 81 -30.57 -12.56 10.43
N ALA A 82 -30.59 -13.63 11.24
CA ALA A 82 -29.67 -13.81 12.35
C ALA A 82 -28.22 -13.98 11.89
N ALA A 83 -27.98 -14.68 10.78
CA ALA A 83 -26.66 -14.82 10.18
C ALA A 83 -26.13 -13.47 9.66
N ASP A 84 -26.97 -12.71 8.94
CA ASP A 84 -26.61 -11.38 8.42
C ASP A 84 -26.25 -10.41 9.57
N LEU A 85 -27.03 -10.41 10.65
CA LEU A 85 -26.74 -9.59 11.83
C LEU A 85 -25.45 -10.02 12.55
N ALA A 86 -25.18 -11.33 12.62
CA ALA A 86 -23.96 -11.85 13.22
C ALA A 86 -22.72 -11.47 12.39
N GLU A 87 -22.81 -11.54 11.06
CA GLU A 87 -21.76 -11.10 10.15
C GLU A 87 -21.48 -9.61 10.32
N LEU A 88 -22.53 -8.78 10.28
CA LEU A 88 -22.39 -7.33 10.45
C LEU A 88 -21.78 -6.97 11.81
N THR A 89 -22.20 -7.65 12.88
CA THR A 89 -21.64 -7.44 14.22
C THR A 89 -20.14 -7.77 14.23
N ARG A 90 -19.77 -8.95 13.71
CA ARG A 90 -18.37 -9.38 13.62
C ARG A 90 -17.51 -8.39 12.84
N ASP A 91 -18.03 -7.90 11.72
CA ASP A 91 -17.30 -6.95 10.87
C ASP A 91 -17.10 -5.61 11.57
N THR A 92 -18.14 -5.11 12.26
CA THR A 92 -18.00 -3.87 13.05
C THR A 92 -16.96 -4.03 14.18
N ASP A 93 -16.92 -5.18 14.84
CA ASP A 93 -15.95 -5.44 15.91
C ASP A 93 -14.52 -5.60 15.36
N MET A 94 -14.36 -6.25 14.21
CA MET A 94 -13.07 -6.31 13.52
C MET A 94 -12.57 -4.91 13.11
N VAL A 95 -13.46 -4.07 12.57
CA VAL A 95 -13.10 -2.69 12.17
C VAL A 95 -12.71 -1.86 13.39
N LYS A 96 -13.48 -1.94 14.48
CA LYS A 96 -13.13 -1.27 15.74
C LYS A 96 -11.76 -1.72 16.25
N ALA A 97 -11.50 -3.02 16.27
CA ALA A 97 -10.20 -3.56 16.71
C ALA A 97 -9.04 -3.05 15.85
N LYS A 98 -9.21 -3.04 14.51
CA LYS A 98 -8.21 -2.50 13.58
C LYS A 98 -7.96 -1.00 13.80
N VAL A 99 -9.02 -0.21 14.00
CA VAL A 99 -8.89 1.23 14.27
C VAL A 99 -8.11 1.46 15.57
N THR A 100 -8.45 0.75 16.64
CA THR A 100 -7.71 0.84 17.91
C THR A 100 -6.25 0.47 17.74
N GLN A 101 -5.94 -0.60 16.99
CA GLN A 101 -4.56 -1.01 16.72
C GLN A 101 -3.80 0.05 15.90
N LEU A 102 -4.44 0.65 14.89
CA LEU A 102 -3.84 1.71 14.08
C LEU A 102 -3.59 2.98 14.90
N ILE A 103 -4.50 3.34 15.81
CA ILE A 103 -4.31 4.45 16.73
C ILE A 103 -3.11 4.19 17.65
N SER A 104 -2.99 2.98 18.21
CA SER A 104 -1.83 2.61 19.05
C SER A 104 -0.52 2.70 18.27
N LYS A 105 -0.47 2.10 17.07
CA LYS A 105 0.72 2.14 16.21
C LYS A 105 1.10 3.56 15.79
N LYS A 106 0.10 4.40 15.53
CA LYS A 106 0.34 5.82 15.21
C LYS A 106 0.97 6.53 16.40
N ALA A 107 0.42 6.34 17.60
CA ALA A 107 0.97 6.94 18.82
C ALA A 107 2.41 6.46 19.09
N GLU A 108 2.69 5.16 18.92
CA GLU A 108 4.04 4.61 19.02
C GLU A 108 5.00 5.24 18.01
N ALA A 109 4.58 5.35 16.73
CA ALA A 109 5.40 5.94 15.68
C ALA A 109 5.66 7.44 15.93
N GLU A 110 4.68 8.19 16.42
CA GLU A 110 4.84 9.59 16.81
C GLU A 110 5.86 9.74 17.96
N ILE A 111 5.77 8.87 18.99
CA ILE A 111 6.76 8.85 20.09
C ILE A 111 8.16 8.53 19.56
N THR A 112 8.30 7.53 18.69
CA THR A 112 9.61 7.18 18.09
C THR A 112 10.15 8.31 17.24
N ALA A 113 9.33 8.94 16.41
CA ALA A 113 9.75 10.08 15.59
C ALA A 113 10.17 11.28 16.45
N ASP A 114 9.43 11.59 17.51
CA ASP A 114 9.78 12.63 18.48
C ASP A 114 11.09 12.33 19.20
N LEU A 115 11.33 11.06 19.56
CA LEU A 115 12.59 10.62 20.16
C LEU A 115 13.75 10.76 19.17
N GLU A 116 13.60 10.32 17.92
CA GLU A 116 14.63 10.49 16.89
C GLU A 116 14.94 11.98 16.63
N GLN A 117 13.91 12.82 16.57
CA GLN A 117 14.08 14.26 16.38
C GLN A 117 14.79 14.93 17.57
N LYS A 118 14.42 14.58 18.82
CA LYS A 118 15.02 15.13 20.04
C LYS A 118 16.41 14.57 20.32
N SER A 119 16.65 13.30 19.99
CA SER A 119 17.95 12.66 20.16
C SER A 119 18.96 13.12 19.11
N GLY A 120 18.54 13.75 18.01
CA GLY A 120 19.44 14.10 16.91
C GLY A 120 20.25 12.87 16.43
N PRO A 121 21.29 13.02 15.60
CA PRO A 121 22.21 11.92 15.30
C PRO A 121 23.04 11.55 16.54
N SER A 122 22.43 10.95 17.55
CA SER A 122 23.08 10.40 18.76
C SER A 122 23.97 9.17 18.49
N ALA A 123 24.17 8.79 17.23
CA ALA A 123 24.96 7.62 16.86
C ALA A 123 26.44 7.89 16.58
N PHE A 124 26.91 9.15 16.58
CA PHE A 124 28.35 9.42 16.45
C PHE A 124 29.03 9.45 17.81
N ARG A 125 29.18 8.28 18.42
CA ARG A 125 30.17 8.10 19.48
C ARG A 125 31.54 7.98 18.82
N VAL A 126 32.35 9.03 18.91
CA VAL A 126 33.74 9.02 18.43
C VAL A 126 34.52 8.01 19.27
N LEU A 127 34.70 6.80 18.74
CA LEU A 127 35.52 5.75 19.38
C LEU A 127 37.00 6.14 19.36
N GLU A 128 37.45 6.76 18.28
CA GLU A 128 38.84 7.22 18.12
C GLU A 128 38.85 8.46 17.22
N SER A 129 39.50 9.53 17.70
CA SER A 129 39.60 10.79 16.96
C SER A 129 40.67 10.67 15.88
N ALA A 130 40.41 11.22 14.69
CA ALA A 130 41.39 11.24 13.60
C ALA A 130 42.65 12.00 14.02
N GLN A 131 43.78 11.30 14.07
CA GLN A 131 45.09 11.91 14.31
C GLN A 131 45.54 12.64 13.05
N PRO A 132 45.92 13.92 13.13
CA PRO A 132 46.52 14.61 11.99
C PRO A 132 47.84 13.94 11.60
N PRO A 133 48.20 13.94 10.30
CA PRO A 133 49.43 13.31 9.85
C PRO A 133 50.65 14.03 10.45
N ALA A 134 51.56 13.28 11.06
CA ALA A 134 52.78 13.82 11.68
C ALA A 134 53.76 14.42 10.65
N LEU A 135 53.62 14.04 9.38
CA LEU A 135 54.47 14.49 8.27
C LEU A 135 53.59 14.98 7.12
N PRO A 136 54.02 16.01 6.37
CA PRO A 136 53.27 16.50 5.22
C PRO A 136 53.15 15.40 4.15
N SER A 137 51.92 15.12 3.71
CA SER A 137 51.65 14.12 2.68
C SER A 137 52.18 14.51 1.29
N SER A 138 52.37 15.80 1.06
CA SER A 138 52.95 16.35 -0.18
C SER A 138 53.39 17.81 0.03
N PRO A 139 54.35 18.33 -0.76
CA PRO A 139 55.26 17.62 -1.67
C PRO A 139 56.53 17.12 -0.97
N ASN A 140 57.14 16.06 -1.50
CA ASN A 140 58.39 15.50 -0.98
C ASN A 140 59.58 16.42 -1.31
N ARG A 141 59.93 17.29 -0.34
CA ARG A 141 60.94 18.35 -0.51
C ARG A 141 62.30 17.83 -0.97
N GLN A 142 62.68 16.63 -0.52
CA GLN A 142 63.96 16.02 -0.90
C GLN A 142 64.01 15.66 -2.39
N GLN A 143 62.94 15.10 -2.93
CA GLN A 143 62.85 14.77 -4.36
C GLN A 143 62.86 16.03 -5.22
N ALA A 144 62.14 17.08 -4.81
CA ALA A 144 62.12 18.35 -5.52
C ALA A 144 63.52 19.00 -5.57
N LEU A 145 64.26 18.98 -4.47
CA LEU A 145 65.62 19.50 -4.42
C LEU A 145 66.60 18.70 -5.28
N MET A 146 66.51 17.36 -5.27
CA MET A 146 67.35 16.52 -6.13
C MET A 146 67.07 16.78 -7.61
N LEU A 147 65.81 16.88 -8.01
CA LEU A 147 65.44 17.18 -9.40
C LEU A 147 65.88 18.58 -9.82
N ALA A 148 65.74 19.58 -8.95
CA ALA A 148 66.19 20.94 -9.23
C ALA A 148 67.72 21.01 -9.40
N LEU A 149 68.49 20.34 -8.54
CA LEU A 149 69.94 20.28 -8.63
C LEU A 149 70.40 19.60 -9.94
N LEU A 150 69.77 18.48 -10.28
CA LEU A 150 70.10 17.72 -11.48
C LEU A 150 69.73 18.51 -12.74
N GLY A 151 68.58 19.18 -12.74
CA GLY A 151 68.15 20.09 -13.80
C GLY A 151 69.11 21.27 -13.98
N ALA A 152 69.55 21.90 -12.90
CA ALA A 152 70.51 23.01 -12.94
C ALA A 152 71.87 22.58 -13.52
N LEU A 153 72.36 21.40 -13.16
CA LEU A 153 73.62 20.86 -13.67
C LEU A 153 73.54 20.61 -15.18
N VAL A 154 72.47 19.96 -15.64
CA VAL A 154 72.24 19.70 -17.07
C VAL A 154 72.13 21.00 -17.84
N LEU A 155 71.40 21.99 -17.32
CA LEU A 155 71.24 23.29 -17.96
C LEU A 155 72.58 24.04 -18.06
N ALA A 156 73.39 24.02 -17.00
CA ALA A 156 74.70 24.66 -16.99
C ALA A 156 75.65 24.07 -18.04
N ILE A 157 75.69 22.74 -18.15
CA ILE A 157 76.48 22.05 -19.18
C ILE A 157 75.98 22.40 -20.57
N ALA A 158 74.67 22.36 -20.80
CA ALA A 158 74.06 22.68 -22.08
C ALA A 158 74.37 24.13 -22.51
N VAL A 159 74.29 25.09 -21.57
CA VAL A 159 74.59 26.50 -21.83
C VAL A 159 76.09 26.71 -22.08
N SER A 160 76.98 26.08 -21.32
CA SER A 160 78.43 26.16 -21.54
C SER A 160 78.82 25.60 -22.90
N MET A 161 78.30 24.44 -23.27
CA MET A 161 78.60 23.79 -24.55
C MET A 161 77.96 24.56 -25.73
N GLY A 162 76.76 25.10 -25.54
CA GLY A 162 76.10 25.96 -26.54
C GLY A 162 76.87 27.26 -26.79
N GLN A 163 77.48 27.85 -25.75
CA GLN A 163 78.36 29.01 -25.90
C GLN A 163 79.64 28.65 -26.66
N GLU A 164 80.28 27.53 -26.32
CA GLU A 164 81.50 27.08 -27.02
C GLU A 164 81.25 26.78 -28.50
N LEU A 165 80.14 26.10 -28.83
CA LEU A 165 79.76 25.82 -30.23
C LEU A 165 79.35 27.07 -31.03
N SER A 166 78.92 28.14 -30.34
CA SER A 166 78.55 29.40 -30.98
C SER A 166 79.73 30.34 -31.14
N ASP A 167 80.81 30.14 -30.38
CA ASP A 167 82.05 30.90 -30.54
C ASP A 167 82.76 30.45 -31.84
N ARG A 168 83.01 31.42 -32.72
CA ARG A 168 83.72 31.22 -34.00
C ARG A 168 85.18 31.69 -33.94
N SER A 169 85.68 32.02 -32.74
CA SER A 169 87.06 32.44 -32.54
C SER A 169 88.00 31.25 -32.74
N ILE A 170 89.08 31.49 -33.49
CA ILE A 170 90.13 30.51 -33.72
C ILE A 170 91.16 30.66 -32.60
N ARG A 171 91.28 29.67 -31.73
CA ARG A 171 92.13 29.70 -30.53
C ARG A 171 93.36 28.79 -30.63
N SER A 172 93.35 27.82 -31.54
CA SER A 172 94.47 26.87 -31.72
C SER A 172 95.14 27.01 -33.10
N GLU A 173 96.46 26.80 -33.14
CA GLU A 173 97.23 26.72 -34.40
C GLU A 173 96.66 25.66 -35.36
N SER A 174 96.15 24.56 -34.80
CA SER A 174 95.51 23.47 -35.56
C SER A 174 94.17 23.89 -36.20
N GLU A 175 93.43 24.79 -35.56
CA GLU A 175 92.18 25.35 -36.07
C GLU A 175 92.45 26.31 -37.24
N VAL A 176 93.53 27.12 -37.19
CA VAL A 176 93.94 28.01 -38.29
C VAL A 176 94.22 27.21 -39.56
N GLY A 177 95.01 26.13 -39.44
CA GLY A 177 95.36 25.27 -40.57
C GLY A 177 94.12 24.59 -41.19
N THR A 178 93.17 24.17 -40.36
CA THR A 178 91.95 23.49 -40.82
C THR A 178 90.93 24.46 -41.42
N ALA A 179 90.79 25.66 -40.86
CA ALA A 179 89.82 26.66 -41.31
C ALA A 179 90.27 27.41 -42.58
N LEU A 180 91.56 27.71 -42.71
CA LEU A 180 92.10 28.52 -43.82
C LEU A 180 92.89 27.70 -44.86
N ALA A 181 93.12 26.41 -44.64
CA ALA A 181 93.89 25.50 -45.53
C ALA A 181 95.28 26.02 -45.92
N LEU A 182 95.90 26.84 -45.06
CA LEU A 182 97.21 27.46 -45.26
C LEU A 182 98.19 26.95 -44.20
N PRO A 183 99.47 26.72 -44.55
CA PRO A 183 100.48 26.33 -43.57
C PRO A 183 100.78 27.48 -42.62
N VAL A 184 100.77 27.22 -41.31
CA VAL A 184 101.13 28.20 -40.28
C VAL A 184 102.66 28.41 -40.31
N LEU A 185 103.10 29.62 -40.68
CA LEU A 185 104.52 29.93 -40.89
C LEU A 185 105.25 30.33 -39.59
N ALA A 186 104.55 30.97 -38.66
CA ALA A 186 105.07 31.37 -37.36
C ALA A 186 103.91 31.61 -36.39
N CYS A 187 104.09 31.27 -35.12
CA CYS A 187 103.19 31.63 -34.04
C CYS A 187 103.85 32.72 -33.18
N VAL A 188 103.14 33.81 -32.91
CA VAL A 188 103.60 34.84 -31.99
C VAL A 188 102.90 34.59 -30.65
N PRO A 189 103.60 34.12 -29.61
CA PRO A 189 102.98 33.89 -28.33
C PRO A 189 102.58 35.22 -27.71
N GLU A 190 101.32 35.33 -27.27
CA GLU A 190 100.93 36.41 -26.36
C GLU A 190 101.54 36.13 -24.99
N LEU A 191 102.64 36.82 -24.68
CA LEU A 191 103.27 36.82 -23.36
C LEU A 191 102.42 37.66 -22.40
N ASN A 192 101.31 37.11 -21.94
CA ASN A 192 100.49 37.72 -20.88
C ASN A 192 101.11 37.43 -19.51
N GLY A 193 102.35 37.88 -19.31
CA GLY A 193 103.14 37.69 -18.10
C GLY A 193 103.79 38.99 -17.65
N SER A 194 103.38 39.48 -16.47
CA SER A 194 104.12 40.47 -15.68
C SER A 194 105.38 39.80 -15.11
N GLY A 195 106.33 39.49 -15.99
CA GLY A 195 107.62 38.88 -15.66
C GLY A 195 108.72 39.92 -15.71
N THR A 196 109.27 40.27 -14.55
CA THR A 196 110.48 41.09 -14.40
C THR A 196 111.61 40.45 -15.21
N VAL A 197 112.18 41.18 -16.17
CA VAL A 197 113.38 40.77 -16.88
C VAL A 197 114.53 40.71 -15.87
N ALA A 198 114.89 39.51 -15.42
CA ALA A 198 116.02 39.31 -14.52
C ALA A 198 117.33 39.55 -15.29
N LEU A 199 117.98 40.68 -15.04
CA LEU A 199 119.35 40.93 -15.50
C LEU A 199 120.29 39.93 -14.82
N LEU A 200 121.05 39.19 -15.62
CA LEU A 200 122.04 38.21 -15.18
C LEU A 200 123.06 38.85 -14.21
N PRO A 201 123.32 38.28 -13.02
CA PRO A 201 124.32 38.81 -12.10
C PRO A 201 125.74 38.57 -12.63
N MET A 202 126.55 39.62 -12.68
CA MET A 202 127.99 39.53 -12.97
C MET A 202 128.70 38.74 -11.87
N GLN A 203 129.34 37.63 -12.25
CA GLN A 203 130.15 36.79 -11.35
C GLN A 203 131.40 37.54 -10.88
N GLN A 204 131.63 37.52 -9.57
CA GLN A 204 132.91 37.81 -8.91
C GLN A 204 134.03 36.90 -9.43
N GLN A 205 135.14 37.48 -9.88
CA GLN A 205 136.49 36.92 -9.73
C GLN A 205 137.08 37.60 -8.48
N ALA A 206 137.37 36.93 -7.36
CA ALA A 206 138.41 35.91 -7.12
C ALA A 206 139.83 36.48 -7.29
N GLU A 207 140.44 36.87 -6.17
CA GLU A 207 141.86 36.71 -5.75
C GLU A 207 141.97 37.41 -4.37
N ALA A 208 142.26 36.68 -3.28
CA ALA A 208 143.58 36.21 -2.84
C ALA A 208 144.48 37.37 -2.39
#